data_AF-A0A9Q1G6E6-F1
#
_entry.id   AF-A0A9Q1G6E6-F1
#
_cell.length_a   1.000
_cell.length_b   1.000
_cell.length_c   1.000
_cell.angle_alpha   90.00
_cell.angle_beta   90.00
_cell.angle_gamma   90.00
#
_symmetry.space_group_name_H-M   'P 1'
#
loop_
_entity.id
_entity.type
_entity.pdbx_description
1 polymer ?
#
loop_
_entity_poly.entity_id
_entity_poly.type
_entity_poly.pdbx_seq_one_letter_code
_entity_poly.pdbx_strand_id
1 'polypeptide(L)'
;MQHSSEVLLPHVLILTVPPGQHLQQRRNTGVSIGYCRFLDKAIGRCNVTEPEATERRTPGAEGKTGESMALSAGRSVVFVTGNAKKLEEVIQILGDKFPYKLVSKKIDLPEYQGEPDEISIQKCREAVRQVDGPVIVEDTCLCFRALGGLPGPYIKWFLDKLKPEGLYKLLAGFEDKSAWALCTFAFCAGKEEPVQLFRGKTEGHIVEPRGPRDFGWDPCFQPEGYDKTYAELPKEVKNTISHRYRALAAMSEHLSQPNNTPESKKTKHGD
;
A
#
# COMPACT_ATOMS: atom_id res chain seq x y z
N MET A 1 32.53 -53.31 -4.49
CA MET A 1 33.53 -52.22 -4.53
C MET A 1 33.02 -51.15 -5.47
N GLN A 2 32.79 -49.96 -4.90
CA GLN A 2 32.78 -48.60 -5.47
C GLN A 2 31.99 -48.23 -6.74
N HIS A 3 31.11 -47.25 -6.52
CA HIS A 3 30.44 -46.35 -7.45
C HIS A 3 31.38 -45.65 -8.44
N SER A 4 30.83 -45.21 -9.57
CA SER A 4 30.90 -43.80 -10.03
C SER A 4 29.85 -43.56 -11.11
N SER A 5 28.76 -42.88 -10.74
CA SER A 5 27.82 -42.29 -11.69
C SER A 5 28.26 -40.85 -11.92
N GLU A 6 28.56 -40.48 -13.16
CA GLU A 6 28.90 -39.10 -13.53
C GLU A 6 27.70 -38.17 -13.29
N VAL A 7 27.90 -37.17 -12.43
CA VAL A 7 26.99 -36.06 -12.22
C VAL A 7 27.43 -34.94 -13.16
N LEU A 8 26.59 -34.62 -14.14
CA LEU A 8 26.76 -33.44 -15.00
C LEU A 8 26.45 -32.18 -14.17
N LEU A 9 27.48 -31.39 -13.82
CA LEU A 9 27.33 -30.04 -13.30
C LEU A 9 27.35 -29.03 -14.45
N PRO A 10 26.49 -27.99 -14.45
CA PRO A 10 26.55 -26.95 -15.48
C PRO A 10 27.78 -26.06 -15.26
N HIS A 11 28.62 -25.95 -16.29
CA HIS A 11 29.74 -25.03 -16.32
C HIS A 11 29.28 -23.58 -16.17
N VAL A 12 29.70 -22.93 -15.09
CA VAL A 12 29.72 -21.47 -14.97
C VAL A 12 30.85 -20.95 -15.85
N LEU A 13 30.51 -20.32 -16.97
CA LEU A 13 31.49 -19.63 -17.81
C LEU A 13 31.81 -18.27 -17.16
N ILE A 14 32.87 -18.22 -16.35
CA ILE A 14 33.43 -16.95 -15.86
C ILE A 14 34.27 -16.35 -16.99
N LEU A 15 33.72 -15.37 -17.69
CA LEU A 15 34.50 -14.53 -18.61
C LEU A 15 35.32 -13.52 -17.79
N THR A 16 36.60 -13.79 -17.61
CA THR A 16 37.56 -12.79 -17.15
C THR A 16 37.99 -11.93 -18.34
N VAL A 17 37.75 -10.63 -18.27
CA VAL A 17 38.30 -9.66 -19.24
C VAL A 17 39.61 -9.12 -18.66
N PRO A 18 40.76 -9.26 -19.35
CA PRO A 18 42.02 -8.69 -18.87
C PRO A 18 42.00 -7.15 -18.97
N PRO A 19 42.67 -6.43 -18.06
CA PRO A 19 42.65 -4.97 -18.04
C PRO A 19 43.46 -4.42 -19.23
N GLY A 20 42.85 -3.48 -19.98
CA GLY A 20 43.60 -2.63 -20.92
C GLY A 20 43.16 -2.61 -22.39
N GLN A 21 41.96 -3.09 -22.77
CA GLN A 21 41.49 -2.93 -24.16
C GLN A 21 40.19 -2.13 -24.28
N HIS A 22 40.26 -1.04 -25.03
CA HIS A 22 39.14 -0.19 -25.42
C HIS A 22 38.21 -0.93 -26.39
N LEU A 23 36.93 -1.02 -26.06
CA LEU A 23 35.87 -1.50 -26.96
C LEU A 23 35.60 -0.47 -28.06
N GLN A 24 35.95 -0.80 -29.30
CA GLN A 24 35.42 -0.10 -30.48
C GLN A 24 33.93 -0.44 -30.65
N GLN A 25 33.07 0.56 -30.48
CA GLN A 25 31.64 0.48 -30.79
C GLN A 25 31.44 0.31 -32.31
N ARG A 26 31.03 -0.88 -32.75
CA ARG A 26 30.35 -1.04 -34.05
C ARG A 26 28.90 -0.58 -33.88
N ARG A 27 28.53 0.50 -34.55
CA ARG A 27 27.13 0.90 -34.73
C ARG A 27 26.48 -0.12 -35.67
N ASN A 28 25.42 -0.76 -35.20
CA ASN A 28 24.38 -1.23 -36.10
C ASN A 28 23.01 -0.93 -35.50
N THR A 29 22.16 -0.43 -36.37
CA THR A 29 20.84 0.19 -36.20
C THR A 29 19.80 -0.70 -35.56
N GLY A 30 18.92 -0.13 -34.72
CA GLY A 30 17.63 -0.76 -34.42
C GLY A 30 17.05 -0.49 -33.02
N VAL A 31 16.09 0.44 -32.97
CA VAL A 31 14.99 0.55 -32.00
C VAL A 31 15.30 1.18 -30.63
N SER A 32 14.55 2.26 -30.38
CA SER A 32 14.62 3.19 -29.27
C SER A 32 13.96 2.63 -28.01
N ILE A 33 14.67 2.64 -26.87
CA ILE A 33 14.08 2.57 -25.54
C ILE A 33 14.64 3.76 -24.76
N GLY A 34 13.77 4.71 -24.46
CA GLY A 34 14.08 5.92 -23.72
C GLY A 34 14.36 5.62 -22.25
N TYR A 35 15.60 5.86 -21.82
CA TYR A 35 15.97 5.94 -20.43
C TYR A 35 16.03 7.42 -20.05
N CYS A 36 15.07 7.91 -19.26
CA CYS A 36 15.09 9.25 -18.71
C CYS A 36 15.72 9.21 -17.32
N ARG A 37 17.00 9.56 -17.22
CA ARG A 37 17.61 10.15 -16.02
C ARG A 37 18.52 11.28 -16.47
N PHE A 38 18.14 12.51 -16.14
CA PHE A 38 19.08 13.62 -16.06
C PHE A 38 18.76 14.41 -14.80
N LEU A 39 19.56 14.16 -13.76
CA LEU A 39 19.97 15.16 -12.81
C LEU A 39 21.21 15.81 -13.43
N ASP A 40 21.17 17.12 -13.66
CA ASP A 40 22.33 17.96 -13.33
C ASP A 40 21.94 19.43 -13.16
N LYS A 41 22.43 19.98 -12.06
CA LYS A 41 22.27 21.36 -11.62
C LYS A 41 23.26 22.25 -12.37
N ALA A 42 22.72 23.34 -12.91
CA ALA A 42 23.17 24.72 -12.74
C ALA A 42 24.68 25.03 -12.78
N ILE A 43 25.10 25.82 -13.78
CA ILE A 43 25.78 27.12 -13.65
C ILE A 43 25.50 27.90 -14.96
N GLY A 44 24.98 29.12 -14.88
CA GLY A 44 24.85 29.99 -16.06
C GLY A 44 23.89 31.15 -15.85
N ARG A 45 24.44 32.30 -15.42
CA ARG A 45 23.75 33.58 -15.28
C ARG A 45 23.13 34.03 -16.61
N CYS A 46 21.85 34.37 -16.61
CA CYS A 46 21.27 35.31 -17.58
C CYS A 46 20.33 36.28 -16.84
N ASN A 47 20.73 37.55 -16.81
CA ASN A 47 19.86 38.67 -16.45
C ASN A 47 18.79 38.82 -17.54
N VAL A 48 17.52 38.81 -17.14
CA VAL A 48 16.44 39.35 -17.96
C VAL A 48 15.54 40.20 -17.07
N THR A 49 15.39 41.45 -17.49
CA THR A 49 14.60 42.52 -16.91
C THR A 49 13.10 42.23 -16.98
N GLU A 50 12.39 42.39 -15.87
CA GLU A 50 10.91 42.38 -15.82
C GLU A 50 10.32 43.70 -16.32
N PRO A 51 9.19 43.69 -17.04
CA PRO A 51 8.32 44.84 -17.14
C PRO A 51 7.18 44.77 -16.11
N GLU A 52 6.95 45.90 -15.44
CA GLU A 52 5.85 46.16 -14.51
C GLU A 52 4.48 45.83 -15.13
N ALA A 53 3.66 45.07 -14.38
CA ALA A 53 2.25 44.87 -14.70
C ALA A 53 1.37 45.49 -13.60
N THR A 54 0.49 46.37 -14.08
CA THR A 54 -0.35 47.33 -13.38
C THR A 54 -1.42 46.68 -12.51
N GLU A 55 -1.64 47.23 -11.31
CA GLU A 55 -2.74 46.90 -10.41
C GLU A 55 -4.10 47.04 -11.11
N ARG A 56 -4.93 45.99 -11.01
CA ARG A 56 -6.38 46.10 -11.22
C ARG A 56 -7.11 45.52 -10.01
N ARG A 57 -7.77 46.42 -9.26
CA ARG A 57 -8.72 46.12 -8.20
C ARG A 57 -9.92 45.36 -8.77
N THR A 58 -10.34 44.30 -8.09
CA THR A 58 -11.71 43.75 -8.20
C THR A 58 -12.31 43.59 -6.80
N PRO A 59 -13.64 43.69 -6.65
CA PRO A 59 -14.31 43.85 -5.36
C PRO A 59 -14.51 42.52 -4.63
N GLY A 60 -14.64 42.61 -3.31
CA GLY A 60 -14.71 41.49 -2.38
C GLY A 60 -15.76 40.43 -2.70
N ALA A 61 -15.36 39.19 -2.51
CA ALA A 61 -16.23 38.06 -2.31
C ALA A 61 -15.96 37.51 -0.91
N GLU A 62 -16.92 37.73 -0.01
CA GLU A 62 -17.01 37.01 1.26
C GLU A 62 -17.27 35.53 0.95
N GLY A 63 -16.20 34.72 1.00
CA GLY A 63 -16.25 33.27 0.80
C GLY A 63 -16.16 32.56 2.14
N LYS A 64 -17.27 31.95 2.54
CA LYS A 64 -17.48 31.17 3.76
C LYS A 64 -16.31 30.23 4.08
N THR A 65 -15.81 30.32 5.30
CA THR A 65 -14.86 29.39 5.91
C THR A 65 -15.38 27.96 5.79
N GLY A 66 -14.56 27.08 5.20
CA GLY A 66 -14.87 25.67 5.03
C GLY A 66 -15.01 24.97 6.39
N GLU A 67 -16.24 24.61 6.74
CA GLU A 67 -16.48 23.56 7.73
C GLU A 67 -16.20 22.22 7.06
N SER A 68 -15.20 21.49 7.57
CA SER A 68 -15.02 20.07 7.27
C SER A 68 -16.26 19.33 7.76
N MET A 69 -17.09 18.86 6.84
CA MET A 69 -18.29 18.11 7.20
C MET A 69 -17.89 16.69 7.58
N ALA A 70 -17.87 16.41 8.88
CA ALA A 70 -18.04 15.05 9.37
C ALA A 70 -19.36 14.49 8.82
N LEU A 71 -19.30 13.27 8.30
CA LEU A 71 -20.49 12.60 7.78
C LEU A 71 -21.49 12.41 8.91
N SER A 72 -22.71 12.89 8.73
CA SER A 72 -23.80 12.66 9.68
C SER A 72 -24.03 11.15 9.86
N ALA A 73 -24.13 10.68 11.10
CA ALA A 73 -24.46 9.29 11.44
C ALA A 73 -25.71 8.81 10.65
N GLY A 74 -25.65 7.59 10.11
CA GLY A 74 -26.70 7.04 9.24
C GLY A 74 -26.54 7.28 7.73
N ARG A 75 -25.51 8.04 7.30
CA ARG A 75 -25.12 8.09 5.89
C ARG A 75 -24.46 6.79 5.44
N SER A 76 -24.64 6.47 4.15
CA SER A 76 -24.00 5.30 3.54
C SER A 76 -22.57 5.64 3.16
N VAL A 77 -21.64 4.69 3.36
CA VAL A 77 -20.26 4.77 2.90
C VAL A 77 -19.99 3.62 1.94
N VAL A 78 -19.39 3.91 0.79
CA VAL A 78 -19.12 2.90 -0.22
C VAL A 78 -17.81 2.20 0.08
N PHE A 79 -17.84 0.90 0.33
CA PHE A 79 -16.65 0.08 0.39
C PHE A 79 -16.33 -0.47 -1.00
N VAL A 80 -15.24 0.03 -1.58
CA VAL A 80 -14.80 -0.39 -2.91
C VAL A 80 -13.95 -1.64 -2.78
N THR A 81 -14.55 -2.77 -3.13
CA THR A 81 -13.86 -4.06 -3.16
C THR A 81 -14.46 -4.96 -4.24
N GLY A 82 -13.60 -5.71 -4.92
CA GLY A 82 -14.00 -6.83 -5.77
C GLY A 82 -13.86 -8.19 -5.09
N ASN A 83 -13.37 -8.23 -3.84
CA ASN A 83 -13.06 -9.47 -3.13
C ASN A 83 -14.12 -9.76 -2.06
N ALA A 84 -14.97 -10.77 -2.35
CA ALA A 84 -16.06 -11.19 -1.47
C ALA A 84 -15.58 -11.63 -0.07
N LYS A 85 -14.41 -12.29 0.02
CA LYS A 85 -13.86 -12.74 1.31
C LYS A 85 -13.37 -11.56 2.16
N LYS A 86 -12.79 -10.52 1.53
CA LYS A 86 -12.46 -9.26 2.23
C LYS A 86 -13.71 -8.59 2.78
N LEU A 87 -14.77 -8.52 1.97
CA LEU A 87 -16.05 -7.96 2.41
C LEU A 87 -16.61 -8.73 3.62
N GLU A 88 -16.59 -10.06 3.57
CA GLU A 88 -17.05 -10.90 4.68
C GLU A 88 -16.26 -10.64 5.97
N GLU A 89 -14.92 -10.56 5.90
CA GLU A 89 -14.09 -10.22 7.06
C GLU A 89 -14.38 -8.81 7.58
N VAL A 90 -14.53 -7.81 6.69
CA VAL A 90 -14.85 -6.43 7.08
C VAL A 90 -16.19 -6.34 7.81
N ILE A 91 -17.22 -7.01 7.28
CA ILE A 91 -18.56 -7.05 7.91
C ILE A 91 -18.49 -7.71 9.28
N GLN A 92 -17.79 -8.86 9.40
CA GLN A 92 -17.64 -9.57 10.67
C GLN A 92 -16.88 -8.75 11.72
N ILE A 93 -15.88 -7.98 11.31
CA ILE A 93 -15.06 -7.18 12.23
C ILE A 93 -15.79 -5.90 12.66
N LEU A 94 -16.41 -5.17 11.72
CA LEU A 94 -17.08 -3.91 12.01
C LEU A 94 -18.34 -4.12 12.88
N GLY A 95 -19.08 -5.20 12.63
CA GLY A 95 -20.33 -5.50 13.34
C GLY A 95 -21.30 -4.31 13.38
N ASP A 96 -22.13 -4.27 14.43
CA ASP A 96 -23.15 -3.22 14.61
C ASP A 96 -22.59 -1.92 15.20
N LYS A 97 -21.28 -1.86 15.48
CA LYS A 97 -20.64 -0.70 16.14
C LYS A 97 -20.21 0.39 15.16
N PHE A 98 -20.24 0.11 13.86
CA PHE A 98 -19.82 1.06 12.84
C PHE A 98 -20.92 2.10 12.58
N PRO A 99 -20.64 3.42 12.65
CA PRO A 99 -21.67 4.47 12.64
C PRO A 99 -22.31 4.73 11.25
N TYR A 100 -21.83 4.04 10.21
CA TYR A 100 -22.28 4.22 8.82
C TYR A 100 -22.82 2.93 8.21
N LYS A 101 -23.74 3.06 7.26
CA LYS A 101 -24.19 1.92 6.47
C LYS A 101 -23.15 1.60 5.39
N LEU A 102 -22.48 0.44 5.50
CA LEU A 102 -21.51 0.00 4.51
C LEU A 102 -22.24 -0.51 3.24
N VAL A 103 -21.94 0.09 2.09
CA VAL A 103 -22.44 -0.34 0.79
C VAL A 103 -21.26 -0.86 -0.03
N SER A 104 -21.23 -2.15 -0.33
CA SER A 104 -20.17 -2.69 -1.20
C SER A 104 -20.44 -2.33 -2.66
N LYS A 105 -19.44 -1.80 -3.35
CA LYS A 105 -19.49 -1.57 -4.80
C LYS A 105 -18.21 -2.09 -5.44
N LYS A 106 -18.36 -2.94 -6.46
CA LYS A 106 -17.24 -3.34 -7.31
C LYS A 106 -16.96 -2.22 -8.30
N ILE A 107 -15.84 -1.56 -8.14
CA ILE A 107 -15.35 -0.52 -9.05
C ILE A 107 -13.97 -0.94 -9.53
N ASP A 108 -13.73 -0.79 -10.83
CA ASP A 108 -12.41 -1.01 -11.40
C ASP A 108 -11.54 0.21 -11.10
N LEU A 109 -10.52 -0.01 -10.27
CA LEU A 109 -9.56 1.01 -9.87
C LEU A 109 -8.17 0.58 -10.35
N PRO A 110 -7.33 1.52 -10.81
CA PRO A 110 -5.95 1.22 -11.15
C PRO A 110 -5.19 0.67 -9.94
N GLU A 111 -4.34 -0.32 -10.18
CA GLU A 111 -3.38 -0.84 -9.18
C GLU A 111 -2.08 -0.04 -9.35
N TYR A 112 -1.92 1.02 -8.55
CA TYR A 112 -0.76 1.91 -8.62
C TYR A 112 0.53 1.24 -8.10
N GLN A 113 1.68 1.80 -8.49
CA GLN A 113 2.99 1.45 -7.95
C GLN A 113 3.50 2.59 -7.06
N GLY A 114 4.26 2.25 -6.02
CA GLY A 114 4.77 3.22 -5.05
C GLY A 114 4.80 2.64 -3.64
N GLU A 115 4.92 3.53 -2.67
CA GLU A 115 4.84 3.14 -1.26
C GLU A 115 3.38 2.85 -0.85
N PRO A 116 3.14 1.99 0.16
CA PRO A 116 1.78 1.56 0.53
C PRO A 116 0.78 2.70 0.77
N ASP A 117 1.24 3.79 1.40
CA ASP A 117 0.40 4.94 1.71
C ASP A 117 0.04 5.76 0.47
N GLU A 118 1.01 5.97 -0.42
CA GLU A 118 0.82 6.70 -1.67
C GLU A 118 -0.17 5.98 -2.57
N ILE A 119 -0.03 4.65 -2.69
CA ILE A 119 -0.96 3.79 -3.43
C ILE A 119 -2.37 3.92 -2.85
N SER A 120 -2.51 3.80 -1.53
CA SER A 120 -3.80 3.87 -0.84
C SER A 120 -4.48 5.23 -1.05
N ILE A 121 -3.71 6.33 -1.03
CA ILE A 121 -4.21 7.69 -1.28
C ILE A 121 -4.69 7.84 -2.73
N GLN A 122 -3.86 7.45 -3.70
CA GLN A 122 -4.21 7.58 -5.13
C GLN A 122 -5.44 6.74 -5.48
N LYS A 123 -5.50 5.50 -4.98
CA LYS A 123 -6.65 4.60 -5.13
C LYS A 123 -7.92 5.18 -4.52
N CYS A 124 -7.83 5.76 -3.32
CA CYS A 124 -8.96 6.39 -2.67
C CYS A 124 -9.46 7.63 -3.44
N ARG A 125 -8.55 8.47 -3.94
CA ARG A 125 -8.89 9.64 -4.76
C ARG A 125 -9.61 9.24 -6.05
N GLU A 126 -9.15 8.20 -6.72
CA GLU A 126 -9.81 7.67 -7.91
C GLU A 126 -11.19 7.07 -7.59
N ALA A 127 -11.32 6.37 -6.45
CA ALA A 127 -12.61 5.89 -5.96
C ALA A 127 -13.61 7.02 -5.71
N VAL A 128 -13.19 8.11 -5.06
CA VAL A 128 -14.02 9.31 -4.83
C VAL A 128 -14.50 9.89 -6.16
N ARG A 129 -13.61 9.96 -7.17
CA ARG A 129 -13.94 10.50 -8.50
C ARG A 129 -15.07 9.70 -9.18
N GLN A 130 -15.10 8.38 -9.00
CA GLN A 130 -16.09 7.50 -9.62
C GLN A 130 -17.38 7.31 -8.80
N VAL A 131 -17.30 7.40 -7.46
CA VAL A 131 -18.46 7.23 -6.57
C VAL A 131 -19.22 8.55 -6.36
N ASP A 132 -18.50 9.68 -6.35
CA ASP A 132 -19.02 10.99 -5.99
C ASP A 132 -19.66 11.03 -4.60
N GLY A 133 -18.91 10.54 -3.60
CA GLY A 133 -19.37 10.50 -2.21
C GLY A 133 -18.37 9.80 -1.28
N PRO A 134 -18.78 9.48 -0.05
CA PRO A 134 -17.94 8.80 0.92
C PRO A 134 -17.48 7.43 0.46
N VAL A 135 -16.17 7.21 0.47
CA VAL A 135 -15.56 5.95 0.07
C VAL A 135 -14.59 5.42 1.10
N ILE A 136 -14.52 4.09 1.16
CA ILE A 136 -13.47 3.33 1.83
C ILE A 136 -12.85 2.42 0.76
N VAL A 137 -11.53 2.48 0.65
CA VAL A 137 -10.73 1.49 -0.10
C VAL A 137 -9.80 0.76 0.86
N GLU A 138 -9.41 -0.46 0.48
CA GLU A 138 -8.49 -1.29 1.25
C GLU A 138 -7.34 -1.78 0.37
N ASP A 139 -6.13 -1.67 0.88
CA ASP A 139 -4.92 -2.29 0.36
C ASP A 139 -4.26 -3.19 1.40
N THR A 140 -3.72 -4.31 0.95
CA THR A 140 -3.06 -5.30 1.80
C THR A 140 -1.67 -5.59 1.25
N CYS A 141 -0.66 -5.44 2.11
CA CYS A 141 0.73 -5.75 1.80
C CYS A 141 1.19 -6.93 2.64
N LEU A 142 2.07 -7.75 2.08
CA LEU A 142 2.88 -8.70 2.83
C LEU A 142 4.35 -8.36 2.58
N CYS A 143 5.05 -7.99 3.64
CA CYS A 143 6.35 -7.35 3.57
C CYS A 143 7.42 -8.24 4.20
N PHE A 144 8.44 -8.62 3.44
CA PHE A 144 9.54 -9.44 3.96
C PHE A 144 10.68 -8.52 4.37
N ARG A 145 11.16 -8.64 5.61
CA ARG A 145 12.19 -7.76 6.14
C ARG A 145 13.50 -7.89 5.36
N ALA A 146 13.88 -9.12 5.03
CA ALA A 146 15.05 -9.44 4.22
C ALA A 146 15.03 -8.80 2.81
N LEU A 147 13.85 -8.47 2.28
CA LEU A 147 13.68 -7.83 0.96
C LEU A 147 13.34 -6.34 1.07
N GLY A 148 13.65 -5.70 2.21
CA GLY A 148 13.35 -4.28 2.42
C GLY A 148 11.85 -3.96 2.39
N GLY A 149 10.99 -4.93 2.71
CA GLY A 149 9.53 -4.77 2.70
C GLY A 149 8.84 -5.25 1.42
N LEU A 150 9.57 -5.72 0.41
CA LEU A 150 8.99 -6.40 -0.75
C LEU A 150 8.52 -7.83 -0.38
N PRO A 151 7.54 -8.42 -1.09
CA PRO A 151 6.83 -7.87 -2.25
C PRO A 151 5.86 -6.73 -1.91
N GLY A 152 5.50 -6.55 -0.63
CA GLY A 152 4.73 -5.41 -0.15
C GLY A 152 3.40 -5.25 -0.90
N PRO A 153 3.12 -4.09 -1.52
CA PRO A 153 1.87 -3.85 -2.25
C PRO A 153 1.72 -4.76 -3.48
N TYR A 154 2.82 -5.37 -3.95
CA TYR A 154 2.82 -6.24 -5.14
C TYR A 154 2.47 -7.70 -4.82
N ILE A 155 2.16 -8.03 -3.56
CA ILE A 155 1.94 -9.40 -3.10
C ILE A 155 0.93 -10.19 -3.94
N LYS A 156 -0.11 -9.54 -4.47
CA LYS A 156 -1.11 -10.18 -5.36
C LYS A 156 -0.45 -10.88 -6.55
N TRP A 157 0.50 -10.22 -7.20
CA TRP A 157 1.19 -10.74 -8.39
C TRP A 157 2.20 -11.82 -8.03
N PHE A 158 2.93 -11.62 -6.94
CA PHE A 158 3.87 -12.61 -6.44
C PHE A 158 3.14 -13.90 -6.04
N LEU A 159 2.05 -13.79 -5.29
CA LEU A 159 1.23 -14.93 -4.91
C LEU A 159 0.63 -15.65 -6.12
N ASP A 160 0.15 -14.91 -7.14
CA ASP A 160 -0.39 -15.53 -8.35
C ASP A 160 0.65 -16.43 -9.05
N LYS A 161 1.89 -15.96 -9.18
CA LYS A 161 2.94 -16.68 -9.90
C LYS A 161 3.63 -17.75 -9.05
N LEU A 162 3.91 -17.43 -7.80
CA LEU A 162 4.76 -18.25 -6.94
C LEU A 162 3.95 -19.23 -6.07
N LYS A 163 2.68 -18.92 -5.81
CA LYS A 163 1.87 -19.57 -4.78
C LYS A 163 2.53 -19.46 -3.39
N PRO A 164 1.88 -19.86 -2.28
CA PRO A 164 2.49 -19.79 -0.94
C PRO A 164 3.85 -20.51 -0.87
N GLU A 165 4.00 -21.62 -1.59
CA GLU A 165 5.24 -22.40 -1.62
C GLU A 165 6.40 -21.61 -2.23
N GLY A 166 6.15 -20.89 -3.33
CA GLY A 166 7.16 -20.06 -3.96
C GLY A 166 7.46 -18.78 -3.18
N LEU A 167 6.49 -18.22 -2.43
CA LEU A 167 6.76 -17.10 -1.52
C LEU A 167 7.75 -17.47 -0.42
N TYR A 168 7.61 -18.66 0.17
CA TYR A 168 8.59 -19.19 1.12
C TYR A 168 9.96 -19.42 0.46
N LYS A 169 9.98 -20.06 -0.72
CA LYS A 169 11.22 -20.31 -1.48
C LYS A 169 11.92 -19.02 -1.93
N LEU A 170 11.19 -17.93 -2.14
CA LEU A 170 11.77 -16.63 -2.50
C LEU A 170 12.78 -16.15 -1.45
N LEU A 171 12.60 -16.56 -0.19
CA LEU A 171 13.50 -16.22 0.90
C LEU A 171 14.61 -17.25 1.14
N ALA A 172 14.76 -18.31 0.32
CA ALA A 172 15.69 -19.42 0.59
C ALA A 172 17.15 -18.96 0.88
N GLY A 173 17.62 -17.91 0.19
CA GLY A 173 18.97 -17.36 0.37
C GLY A 173 19.16 -16.37 1.52
N PHE A 174 18.12 -16.12 2.32
CA PHE A 174 18.15 -15.17 3.44
C PHE A 174 17.95 -15.91 4.75
N GLU A 175 18.78 -15.64 5.76
CA GLU A 175 18.58 -16.20 7.12
C GLU A 175 17.33 -15.61 7.78
N ASP A 176 17.12 -14.29 7.62
CA ASP A 176 15.97 -13.58 8.15
C ASP A 176 14.68 -13.95 7.40
N LYS A 177 13.75 -14.59 8.12
CA LYS A 177 12.40 -14.92 7.63
C LYS A 177 11.32 -14.01 8.21
N SER A 178 11.69 -12.99 8.98
CA SER A 178 10.73 -12.08 9.58
C SER A 178 10.01 -11.25 8.51
N ALA A 179 8.73 -11.02 8.77
CA ALA A 179 7.83 -10.34 7.86
C ALA A 179 6.72 -9.65 8.65
N TRP A 180 6.02 -8.75 7.99
CA TRP A 180 4.78 -8.21 8.53
C TRP A 180 3.69 -8.15 7.47
N ALA A 181 2.47 -8.41 7.92
CA ALA A 181 1.27 -8.11 7.17
C ALA A 181 0.83 -6.68 7.49
N LEU A 182 0.52 -5.89 6.48
CA LEU A 182 0.03 -4.51 6.61
C LEU A 182 -1.31 -4.40 5.89
N CYS A 183 -2.32 -3.89 6.60
CA CYS A 183 -3.58 -3.46 6.02
C CYS A 183 -3.65 -1.94 6.12
N THR A 184 -4.02 -1.29 5.03
CA THR A 184 -4.33 0.14 5.01
C THR A 184 -5.76 0.32 4.51
N PHE A 185 -6.61 0.88 5.36
CA PHE A 185 -7.89 1.43 4.94
C PHE A 185 -7.70 2.92 4.66
N ALA A 186 -8.13 3.35 3.48
CA ALA A 186 -8.18 4.76 3.13
C ALA A 186 -9.64 5.20 3.03
N PHE A 187 -9.99 6.20 3.81
CA PHE A 187 -11.33 6.79 3.86
C PHE A 187 -11.29 8.21 3.33
N CYS A 188 -12.31 8.61 2.59
CA CYS A 188 -12.50 9.99 2.18
C CYS A 188 -13.99 10.32 2.19
N ALA A 189 -14.37 11.42 2.82
CA ALA A 189 -15.76 11.85 2.94
C ALA A 189 -16.31 12.49 1.65
N GLY A 190 -15.44 12.97 0.75
CA GLY A 190 -15.82 13.59 -0.51
C GLY A 190 -14.64 14.22 -1.25
N LYS A 191 -14.89 14.78 -2.45
CA LYS A 191 -13.84 15.31 -3.36
C LYS A 191 -12.91 16.34 -2.71
N GLU A 192 -13.46 17.23 -1.89
CA GLU A 192 -12.72 18.34 -1.26
C GLU A 192 -12.07 17.95 0.08
N GLU A 193 -12.36 16.74 0.60
CA GLU A 193 -11.86 16.32 1.91
C GLU A 193 -10.52 15.59 1.77
N PRO A 194 -9.65 15.62 2.81
CA PRO A 194 -8.42 14.83 2.80
C PRO A 194 -8.71 13.33 2.85
N VAL A 195 -7.80 12.54 2.29
CA VAL A 195 -7.81 11.08 2.49
C VAL A 195 -7.21 10.78 3.86
N GLN A 196 -7.93 10.01 4.66
CA GLN A 196 -7.51 9.56 5.97
C GLN A 196 -7.06 8.10 5.88
N LEU A 197 -5.89 7.80 6.42
CA LEU A 197 -5.29 6.46 6.37
C LEU A 197 -5.28 5.80 7.73
N PHE A 198 -5.88 4.60 7.81
CA PHE A 198 -5.92 3.76 9.00
C PHE A 198 -5.14 2.49 8.73
N ARG A 199 -4.10 2.25 9.54
CA ARG A 199 -3.17 1.16 9.34
C ARG A 199 -3.27 0.14 10.45
N GLY A 200 -3.13 -1.11 10.09
CA GLY A 200 -2.98 -2.20 11.01
C GLY A 200 -1.87 -3.11 10.53
N LYS A 201 -0.99 -3.48 11.45
CA LYS A 201 0.21 -4.27 11.17
C LYS A 201 0.25 -5.47 12.09
N THR A 202 0.64 -6.63 11.57
CA THR A 202 0.94 -7.82 12.37
C THR A 202 2.31 -8.35 11.99
N GLU A 203 3.21 -8.43 12.97
CA GLU A 203 4.55 -9.02 12.82
C GLU A 203 4.44 -10.55 12.80
N GLY A 204 5.40 -11.20 12.15
CA GLY A 204 5.44 -12.65 12.01
C GLY A 204 6.63 -13.14 11.20
N HIS A 205 6.53 -14.36 10.71
CA HIS A 205 7.55 -15.04 9.92
C HIS A 205 6.96 -15.70 8.70
N ILE A 206 7.74 -15.75 7.63
CA ILE A 206 7.44 -16.55 6.45
C ILE A 206 7.94 -17.96 6.69
N VAL A 207 7.02 -18.92 6.56
CA VAL A 207 7.25 -20.33 6.87
C VAL A 207 6.83 -21.21 5.71
N GLU A 208 7.28 -22.47 5.73
CA GLU A 208 6.78 -23.45 4.78
C GLU A 208 5.25 -23.56 4.90
N PRO A 209 4.49 -23.54 3.78
CA PRO A 209 3.04 -23.41 3.85
C PRO A 209 2.32 -24.53 4.60
N ARG A 210 1.47 -24.16 5.55
CA ARG A 210 0.62 -25.09 6.32
C ARG A 210 -0.83 -24.61 6.35
N GLY A 211 -1.75 -25.55 6.50
CA GLY A 211 -3.20 -25.28 6.53
C GLY A 211 -3.87 -25.20 5.13
N PRO A 212 -5.17 -24.85 5.09
CA PRO A 212 -5.95 -24.75 3.86
C PRO A 212 -5.47 -23.63 2.94
N ARG A 213 -5.54 -23.84 1.61
CA ARG A 213 -5.10 -22.87 0.58
C ARG A 213 -6.21 -21.95 0.09
N ASP A 214 -7.24 -21.79 0.90
CA ASP A 214 -8.47 -21.12 0.50
C ASP A 214 -8.32 -19.60 0.42
N PHE A 215 -7.33 -19.02 1.11
CA PHE A 215 -7.19 -17.58 1.22
C PHE A 215 -5.75 -17.09 1.13
N GLY A 216 -5.42 -16.52 -0.03
CA GLY A 216 -4.26 -15.66 -0.17
C GLY A 216 -2.93 -16.35 0.17
N TRP A 217 -2.11 -15.61 0.91
CA TRP A 217 -0.79 -16.01 1.40
C TRP A 217 -0.83 -16.50 2.85
N ASP A 218 -2.02 -16.60 3.47
CA ASP A 218 -2.20 -17.06 4.85
C ASP A 218 -1.45 -18.36 5.18
N PRO A 219 -1.34 -19.36 4.26
CA PRO A 219 -0.62 -20.58 4.56
C PRO A 219 0.86 -20.40 4.86
N CYS A 220 1.51 -19.34 4.33
CA CYS A 220 2.94 -19.13 4.52
C CYS A 220 3.29 -18.03 5.53
N PHE A 221 2.30 -17.48 6.25
CA PHE A 221 2.53 -16.45 7.25
C PHE A 221 2.15 -16.94 8.65
N GLN A 222 3.14 -16.98 9.54
CA GLN A 222 2.96 -17.31 10.96
C GLN A 222 3.07 -16.01 11.78
N PRO A 223 1.98 -15.52 12.39
CA PRO A 223 2.02 -14.33 13.23
C PRO A 223 2.85 -14.58 14.50
N GLU A 224 3.50 -13.53 14.99
CA GLU A 224 4.25 -13.58 16.24
C GLU A 224 3.35 -13.95 17.44
N GLY A 225 3.87 -14.80 18.33
CA GLY A 225 3.12 -15.33 19.47
C GLY A 225 2.24 -16.56 19.16
N TYR A 226 2.30 -17.11 17.95
CA TYR A 226 1.57 -18.30 17.54
C TYR A 226 2.48 -19.31 16.82
N ASP A 227 2.21 -20.60 17.01
CA ASP A 227 2.86 -21.71 16.29
C ASP A 227 2.09 -22.14 15.03
N LYS A 228 1.00 -21.45 14.72
CA LYS A 228 0.08 -21.73 13.61
C LYS A 228 0.16 -20.65 12.56
N THR A 229 0.03 -21.02 11.29
CA THR A 229 -0.12 -20.04 10.20
C THR A 229 -1.50 -19.38 10.28
N TYR A 230 -1.69 -18.26 9.59
CA TYR A 230 -3.03 -17.65 9.47
C TYR A 230 -4.06 -18.62 8.88
N ALA A 231 -3.65 -19.53 7.99
CA ALA A 231 -4.56 -20.52 7.42
C ALA A 231 -4.96 -21.61 8.43
N GLU A 232 -4.09 -21.93 9.39
CA GLU A 232 -4.36 -22.92 10.44
C GLU A 232 -5.17 -22.35 11.62
N LEU A 233 -5.25 -21.02 11.75
CA LEU A 233 -6.00 -20.38 12.82
C LEU A 233 -7.51 -20.36 12.52
N PRO A 234 -8.37 -20.62 13.52
CA PRO A 234 -9.79 -20.36 13.40
C PRO A 234 -10.05 -18.89 13.04
N LYS A 235 -11.09 -18.63 12.25
CA LYS A 235 -11.40 -17.29 11.72
C LYS A 235 -11.58 -16.28 12.86
N GLU A 236 -12.22 -16.70 13.93
CA GLU A 236 -12.50 -15.90 15.13
C GLU A 236 -11.19 -15.46 15.80
N VAL A 237 -10.21 -16.36 15.88
CA VAL A 237 -8.88 -16.05 16.45
C VAL A 237 -8.12 -15.11 15.53
N LYS A 238 -8.04 -15.43 14.23
CA LYS A 238 -7.39 -14.58 13.22
C LYS A 238 -7.97 -13.16 13.25
N ASN A 239 -9.29 -13.02 13.35
CA ASN A 239 -10.00 -11.75 13.38
C ASN A 239 -9.69 -10.90 14.63
N THR A 240 -9.03 -11.42 15.66
CA THR A 240 -8.60 -10.61 16.82
C THR A 240 -7.17 -10.08 16.73
N ILE A 241 -6.32 -10.75 15.95
CA ILE A 241 -4.89 -10.43 15.84
C ILE A 241 -4.49 -9.85 14.49
N SER A 242 -5.37 -9.94 13.49
CA SER A 242 -5.01 -9.62 12.11
C SER A 242 -4.74 -8.13 11.90
N HIS A 243 -3.84 -7.87 10.97
CA HIS A 243 -3.54 -6.56 10.41
C HIS A 243 -4.82 -5.86 9.93
N ARG A 244 -5.77 -6.59 9.33
CA ARG A 244 -7.08 -6.06 8.91
C ARG A 244 -7.93 -5.63 10.10
N TYR A 245 -8.04 -6.46 11.15
CA TYR A 245 -8.75 -6.10 12.37
C TYR A 245 -8.19 -4.84 13.02
N ARG A 246 -6.86 -4.77 13.18
CA ARG A 246 -6.17 -3.62 13.77
C ARG A 246 -6.48 -2.33 12.98
N ALA A 247 -6.47 -2.39 11.65
CA ALA A 247 -6.77 -1.25 10.80
C ALA A 247 -8.24 -0.82 10.88
N LEU A 248 -9.17 -1.78 10.86
CA LEU A 248 -10.60 -1.52 11.01
C LEU A 248 -10.96 -0.97 12.39
N ALA A 249 -10.33 -1.48 13.45
CA ALA A 249 -10.53 -0.99 14.81
C ALA A 249 -10.11 0.49 14.91
N ALA A 250 -8.93 0.83 14.40
CA ALA A 250 -8.46 2.22 14.36
C ALA A 250 -9.39 3.13 13.55
N MET A 251 -9.88 2.67 12.40
CA MET A 251 -10.83 3.40 11.58
C MET A 251 -12.18 3.59 12.31
N SER A 252 -12.72 2.51 12.89
CA SER A 252 -14.01 2.54 13.58
C SER A 252 -13.96 3.43 14.82
N GLU A 253 -12.88 3.39 15.58
CA GLU A 253 -12.66 4.26 16.73
C GLU A 253 -12.65 5.73 16.28
N HIS A 254 -11.86 6.07 15.27
CA HIS A 254 -11.76 7.43 14.75
C HIS A 254 -13.11 7.96 14.25
N LEU A 255 -13.82 7.15 13.46
CA LEU A 255 -15.09 7.55 12.85
C LEU A 255 -16.28 7.58 13.81
N SER A 256 -16.15 6.97 15.00
CA SER A 256 -17.18 6.98 16.03
C SER A 256 -17.05 8.15 17.00
N GLN A 257 -15.90 8.85 17.01
CA GLN A 257 -15.75 10.04 17.85
C GLN A 257 -16.51 11.22 17.25
N PRO A 258 -17.40 11.90 17.99
CA PRO A 258 -17.93 13.19 17.56
C PRO A 258 -16.77 14.19 17.54
N ASN A 259 -16.43 14.71 16.35
CA ASN A 259 -15.37 15.67 16.06
C ASN A 259 -14.72 16.36 17.27
N ASN A 260 -13.52 15.94 17.66
CA ASN A 260 -12.61 16.81 18.41
C ASN A 260 -11.83 17.65 17.39
N THR A 261 -12.38 18.80 17.04
CA THR A 261 -11.63 19.86 16.34
C THR A 261 -10.49 20.32 17.26
N PRO A 262 -9.22 20.36 16.83
CA PRO A 262 -8.16 20.94 17.64
C PRO A 262 -8.44 22.45 17.81
N GLU A 263 -8.79 22.87 19.03
CA GLU A 263 -8.89 24.27 19.38
C GLU A 263 -7.56 24.97 19.07
N SER A 264 -7.59 25.89 18.11
CA SER A 264 -6.51 26.85 17.90
C SER A 264 -6.30 27.61 19.21
N LYS A 265 -5.14 27.43 19.85
CA LYS A 265 -4.68 28.28 20.95
C LYS A 265 -4.70 29.74 20.48
N LYS A 266 -5.72 30.49 20.89
CA LYS A 266 -5.69 31.95 20.86
C LYS A 266 -4.70 32.40 21.93
N THR A 267 -3.47 32.66 21.51
CA THR A 267 -2.50 33.41 22.32
C THR A 267 -3.09 34.80 22.55
N LYS A 268 -3.57 35.08 23.76
CA LYS A 268 -3.85 36.45 24.21
C LYS A 268 -2.48 37.14 24.36
N HIS A 269 -2.18 38.08 23.47
CA HIS A 269 -1.26 39.17 23.80
C HIS A 269 -2.13 40.24 24.48
N GLY A 270 -1.87 40.48 25.75
CA GLY A 270 -2.44 41.61 26.50
C GLY A 270 -1.60 42.86 26.26
N ASP A 271 -2.29 43.99 26.28
CA ASP A 271 -1.76 45.37 26.31
C ASP A 271 -0.74 45.60 27.43
#